data_AF-A0A353CSH6-F1
#
_entry.id   AF-A0A353CSH6-F1
#
_cell.length_a   1.000
_cell.length_b   1.000
_cell.length_c   1.000
_cell.angle_alpha   90.00
_cell.angle_beta   90.00
_cell.angle_gamma   90.00
#
_symmetry.space_group_name_H-M   'P 1'
#
loop_
_entity.id
_entity.type
_entity.pdbx_description
1 polymer ?
#
loop_
_entity_poly.entity_id
_entity_poly.type
_entity_poly.pdbx_seq_one_letter_code
_entity_poly.pdbx_strand_id
1 'polypeptide(L)' 'GWTPALAEKLLLPRQALHCAEIDMRAAGLERVFSVPLPADLRAFCESRGLPLNADIAGAAGPGPDPLR' A
#
# COMPACT_ATOMS: atom_id res chain seq x y z
N GLY A 1 18.94 -9.45 8.53
CA GLY A 1 18.55 -10.28 7.37
C GLY A 1 17.55 -11.34 7.82
N TRP A 2 17.00 -12.13 6.89
CA TRP A 2 16.09 -13.25 7.19
C TRP A 2 16.80 -14.37 7.96
N THR A 3 16.13 -14.98 8.95
CA THR A 3 16.62 -16.15 9.71
C THR A 3 15.47 -17.13 10.01
N PRO A 4 15.74 -18.43 10.23
CA PRO A 4 14.71 -19.39 10.64
C PRO A 4 13.97 -18.98 11.92
N ALA A 5 14.71 -18.52 12.94
CA ALA A 5 14.13 -18.03 14.20
C ALA A 5 13.27 -16.75 14.03
N LEU A 6 13.52 -15.94 13.00
CA LEU A 6 12.62 -14.83 12.64
C LEU A 6 11.34 -15.37 11.99
N ALA A 7 11.45 -16.35 11.09
CA ALA A 7 10.29 -16.94 10.41
C ALA A 7 9.27 -17.52 11.39
N GLU A 8 9.73 -18.15 12.48
CA GLU A 8 8.86 -18.65 13.57
C GLU A 8 8.03 -17.57 14.26
N LYS A 9 8.46 -16.30 14.20
CA LYS A 9 7.77 -15.17 14.84
C LYS A 9 6.89 -14.38 13.86
N LEU A 10 7.05 -14.62 12.57
CA LEU A 10 6.32 -13.85 11.56
C LEU A 10 4.89 -14.36 11.42
N LEU A 11 3.96 -13.42 11.31
CA LEU A 11 2.55 -13.73 11.07
C LEU A 11 2.26 -14.10 9.61
N LEU A 12 3.22 -13.82 8.72
CA LEU A 12 3.18 -14.11 7.29
C LEU A 12 4.57 -14.58 6.82
N PRO A 13 4.64 -15.41 5.76
CA PRO A 13 5.92 -15.91 5.23
C PRO A 13 6.78 -14.81 4.58
N ARG A 14 6.26 -13.59 4.47
CA ARG A 14 6.93 -12.40 3.94
C ARG A 14 6.51 -11.16 4.73
N GLN A 15 7.16 -10.03 4.46
CA GLN A 15 6.74 -8.73 4.99
C GLN A 15 5.31 -8.40 4.54
N ALA A 16 4.51 -7.89 5.47
CA ALA A 16 3.20 -7.29 5.21
C ALA A 16 3.34 -5.89 4.59
N LEU A 17 4.11 -5.80 3.51
CA LEU A 17 4.40 -4.56 2.77
C LEU A 17 3.82 -4.66 1.36
N HIS A 18 3.17 -3.60 0.91
CA HIS A 18 2.60 -3.46 -0.43
C HIS A 18 2.66 -1.99 -0.88
N CYS A 19 3.30 -1.74 -2.02
CA CYS A 19 3.23 -0.43 -2.67
C CYS A 19 1.95 -0.39 -3.50
N ALA A 20 0.89 0.17 -2.92
CA ALA A 20 -0.41 0.23 -3.56
C ALA A 20 -0.47 1.26 -4.70
N GLU A 21 0.38 2.29 -4.63
CA GLU A 21 0.37 3.42 -5.56
C GLU A 21 1.78 3.97 -5.82
N ILE A 22 2.01 4.38 -7.06
CA ILE A 22 3.15 5.19 -7.48
C ILE A 22 2.62 6.41 -8.24
N ASP A 23 2.84 7.59 -7.67
CA ASP A 23 2.50 8.87 -8.29
C ASP A 23 3.71 9.44 -9.04
N MET A 24 3.61 9.54 -10.36
CA MET A 24 4.69 10.06 -11.22
C MET A 24 4.49 11.53 -11.62
N ARG A 25 3.46 12.22 -11.12
CA ARG A 25 3.18 13.62 -11.48
C ARG A 25 4.30 14.57 -11.07
N ALA A 26 4.93 14.32 -9.92
CA ALA A 26 6.12 15.06 -9.48
C ALA A 26 7.32 14.88 -10.44
N ALA A 27 7.33 13.82 -11.25
CA ALA A 27 8.33 13.57 -12.29
C ALA A 27 7.89 14.09 -13.67
N GLY A 28 6.79 14.85 -13.76
CA GLY A 28 6.27 15.41 -15.01
C GLY A 28 5.49 14.41 -15.87
N LEU A 29 5.12 13.24 -15.35
CA LEU A 29 4.24 12.28 -16.03
C LEU A 29 2.83 12.39 -15.45
N GLU A 30 1.84 12.64 -16.30
CA GLU A 30 0.41 12.71 -15.91
C GLU A 30 -0.18 11.32 -15.67
N ARG A 31 0.42 10.54 -14.78
CA ARG A 31 0.00 9.18 -14.49
C ARG A 31 0.26 8.78 -13.04
N VAL A 32 -0.75 8.14 -12.46
CA VAL A 32 -0.67 7.41 -11.20
C VAL A 32 -0.84 5.94 -11.53
N PHE A 33 0.04 5.09 -11.01
CA PHE A 33 -0.05 3.63 -11.13
C PHE A 33 -0.59 3.06 -9.83
N SER A 34 -1.69 2.33 -9.89
CA SER A 34 -2.32 1.71 -8.72
C SER A 34 -2.46 0.20 -8.90
N VAL A 35 -2.29 -0.56 -7.82
CA VAL A 35 -2.48 -2.02 -7.82
C VAL A 35 -3.23 -2.44 -6.54
N PRO A 36 -4.28 -3.29 -6.65
CA PRO A 36 -5.03 -3.73 -5.48
C PRO A 36 -4.14 -4.50 -4.51
N LEU A 37 -4.58 -4.56 -3.25
CA LEU A 37 -3.93 -5.37 -2.23
C LEU A 37 -3.87 -6.86 -2.70
N PRO A 38 -2.67 -7.49 -2.66
CA PRO A 38 -2.49 -8.90 -2.99
C PRO A 38 -3.36 -9.82 -2.13
N ALA A 39 -3.74 -10.96 -2.68
CA ALA A 39 -4.72 -11.88 -2.06
C ALA A 39 -4.31 -12.34 -0.66
N ASP A 40 -3.01 -12.58 -0.41
CA ASP A 40 -2.50 -13.01 0.89
C ASP A 40 -2.61 -11.91 1.97
N LEU A 41 -2.33 -10.65 1.62
CA LEU A 41 -2.50 -9.52 2.53
C LEU A 41 -3.97 -9.19 2.76
N ARG A 42 -4.82 -9.35 1.75
CA ARG A 42 -6.28 -9.25 1.89
C ARG A 42 -6.78 -10.27 2.92
N ALA A 43 -6.46 -11.55 2.71
CA ALA A 43 -6.85 -12.62 3.63
C ALA A 43 -6.29 -12.39 5.05
N PHE A 44 -5.05 -11.90 5.15
CA PHE A 44 -4.46 -11.53 6.42
C PHE A 44 -5.25 -10.43 7.13
N CYS A 45 -5.57 -9.33 6.45
CA CYS A 45 -6.36 -8.24 7.01
C CYS A 45 -7.76 -8.70 7.42
N GLU A 46 -8.46 -9.46 6.57
CA GLU A 46 -9.79 -10.03 6.86
C GLU A 46 -9.75 -10.90 8.12
N SER A 47 -8.76 -11.78 8.24
CA SER A 47 -8.61 -12.67 9.40
C SER A 47 -8.39 -11.93 10.73
N ARG A 48 -7.99 -10.66 10.66
CA ARG A 48 -7.72 -9.79 11.81
C ARG A 48 -8.81 -8.73 12.02
N GLY A 49 -9.87 -8.73 11.19
CA GLY A 49 -10.91 -7.71 11.21
C GLY A 49 -10.40 -6.31 10.83
N LEU A 50 -9.30 -6.24 10.07
CA LEU A 50 -8.75 -4.98 9.60
C LEU A 50 -9.52 -4.50 8.37
N PRO A 51 -9.85 -3.19 8.28
CA PRO A 51 -10.52 -2.64 7.12
C PRO A 51 -9.62 -2.74 5.88
N LEU A 52 -10.21 -3.17 4.75
CA LEU A 52 -9.50 -3.40 3.49
C LEU A 52 -9.42 -2.16 2.59
N ASN A 53 -9.74 -0.98 3.12
CA ASN A 53 -9.96 0.27 2.39
C ASN A 53 -8.89 0.44 1.30
N ALA A 54 -9.22 0.01 0.09
CA ALA A 54 -8.36 0.04 -1.09
C ALA A 54 -8.33 1.46 -1.69
N ASP A 55 -9.11 2.37 -1.11
CA ASP A 55 -9.20 3.77 -1.51
C ASP A 55 -8.06 4.58 -0.89
N ILE A 56 -6.83 4.29 -1.32
CA ILE A 56 -5.75 5.30 -1.32
C ILE A 56 -5.86 6.17 -2.59
N ALA A 57 -6.93 6.01 -3.38
CA ALA A 57 -7.21 6.82 -4.57
C ALA A 57 -7.84 8.20 -4.28
N GLY A 58 -7.95 8.64 -3.02
CA GLY A 58 -8.83 9.77 -2.65
C GLY A 58 -8.32 10.81 -1.65
N ALA A 59 -7.09 10.72 -1.14
CA ALA A 59 -6.57 11.71 -0.19
C ALA A 59 -5.70 12.81 -0.83
N ALA A 60 -5.65 12.89 -2.16
CA ALA A 60 -5.22 14.11 -2.84
C ALA A 60 -6.42 15.05 -2.93
N GLY A 61 -6.71 15.78 -1.84
CA GLY A 61 -7.38 17.07 -1.99
C GLY A 61 -6.59 17.91 -3.00
N PRO A 62 -7.23 18.82 -3.76
CA PRO A 62 -6.50 19.70 -4.66
C PRO A 62 -5.41 20.39 -3.84
N GLY A 63 -4.14 20.15 -4.20
CA GLY A 63 -3.03 20.86 -3.59
C GLY A 63 -3.29 22.37 -3.69
N PRO A 64 -2.79 23.18 -2.74
CA PRO A 64 -3.02 24.62 -2.78
C PRO A 64 -2.60 25.19 -4.15
N ASP A 65 -3.47 26.04 -4.69
CA ASP A 65 -3.23 26.80 -5.92
C ASP A 65 -1.84 27.46 -5.84
N PRO A 66 -0.90 27.15 -6.74
CA PRO A 66 0.45 27.71 -6.69
C PRO A 66 0.48 29.23 -6.93
N LEU A 67 -0.66 29.87 -7.22
CA LEU A 67 -0.80 31.31 -7.45
C LEU A 67 -1.70 32.05 -6.44
N ARG A 68 -1.95 31.48 -5.25
CA ARG A 68 -2.49 32.24 -4.10
C ARG A 68 -1.69 32.05 -2.83
#